data_AF-A0A7Z1KL94-F1
#
_entry.id   AF-A0A7Z1KL94-F1
#
_cell.length_a   1.000
_cell.length_b   1.000
_cell.length_c   1.000
_cell.angle_alpha   90.00
_cell.angle_beta   90.00
_cell.angle_gamma   90.00
#
_symmetry.space_group_name_H-M   'P 1'
#
loop_
_entity.id
_entity.type
_entity.pdbx_description
1 polymer ?
#
loop_
_entity_poly.entity_id
_entity_poly.type
_entity_poly.pdbx_seq_one_letter_code
_entity_poly.pdbx_strand_id
1 'polypeptide(L)'
;ADLFKSTNVTSSTEDLKVSTEAGAAPGTYVVSVTQLAQAQSLSTATKITSTKEVLGDTTSDSRTIKIEQKGRKEPLEIKLTKDQTSLEGIRDAINDADSGISASIVKVKEGDYQLVLTADSGTDNQMTISVEGDSKLSDLLSYDSS
;
A
#
# COMPACT_ATOMS: atom_id res chain seq x y z
N ALA A 1 23.71 29.57 -9.57
CA ALA A 1 23.13 30.04 -10.85
C ALA A 1 21.59 30.02 -10.81
N ASP A 2 20.98 29.12 -10.03
CA ASP A 2 19.52 29.00 -9.86
C ASP A 2 18.84 30.26 -9.32
N LEU A 3 19.54 31.04 -8.48
CA LEU A 3 19.00 32.28 -7.89
C LEU A 3 18.51 33.29 -8.94
N PHE A 4 19.15 33.35 -10.12
CA PHE A 4 18.81 34.32 -11.19
C PHE A 4 17.77 33.79 -12.19
N LYS A 5 17.30 32.55 -12.02
CA LYS A 5 16.29 31.90 -12.87
C LYS A 5 15.04 31.50 -12.07
N SER A 6 14.89 32.06 -10.87
CA SER A 6 13.75 31.81 -9.99
C SER A 6 12.48 32.45 -10.55
N THR A 7 11.37 31.73 -10.48
CA THR A 7 10.05 32.20 -10.88
C THR A 7 9.11 32.21 -9.67
N ASN A 8 8.28 33.26 -9.57
CA ASN A 8 7.22 33.30 -8.57
C ASN A 8 5.96 32.69 -9.16
N VAL A 9 5.21 31.96 -8.32
CA VAL A 9 3.91 31.41 -8.69
C VAL A 9 2.84 32.00 -7.81
N THR A 10 1.74 32.38 -8.44
CA THR A 10 0.51 32.79 -7.77
C THR A 10 -0.61 31.89 -8.29
N SER A 11 -1.29 31.20 -7.38
CA SER A 11 -2.50 30.43 -7.69
C SER A 11 -3.73 31.29 -7.49
N SER A 12 -4.78 31.05 -8.29
CA SER A 12 -6.08 31.68 -8.08
C SER A 12 -6.93 30.98 -7.02
N THR A 13 -6.47 29.85 -6.45
CA THR A 13 -7.15 29.09 -5.40
C THR A 13 -6.16 28.62 -4.32
N GLU A 14 -6.64 28.41 -3.10
CA GLU A 14 -5.84 27.85 -2.00
C GLU A 14 -5.72 26.31 -2.07
N ASP A 15 -6.62 25.67 -2.83
CA ASP A 15 -6.71 24.20 -2.94
C ASP A 15 -5.55 23.61 -3.77
N LEU A 16 -4.92 24.43 -4.62
CA LEU A 16 -3.79 24.04 -5.45
C LEU A 16 -2.58 24.92 -5.14
N LYS A 17 -1.55 24.31 -4.55
CA LYS A 17 -0.24 24.94 -4.34
C LYS A 17 0.72 24.49 -5.41
N VAL A 18 1.46 25.43 -5.97
CA VAL A 18 2.43 25.19 -7.05
C VAL A 18 3.76 25.80 -6.66
N SER A 19 4.83 25.02 -6.77
CA SER A 19 6.22 25.48 -6.66
C SER A 19 6.90 25.36 -8.01
N THR A 20 7.99 26.12 -8.20
CA THR A 20 8.81 26.04 -9.41
C THR A 20 10.27 25.83 -9.06
N GLU A 21 10.97 25.12 -9.94
CA GLU A 21 12.43 25.02 -9.92
C GLU A 21 13.03 25.96 -11.00
N ALA A 22 14.32 26.23 -10.91
CA ALA A 22 15.01 27.14 -11.82
C ALA A 22 14.85 26.70 -13.29
N GLY A 23 14.40 27.62 -14.14
CA GLY A 23 14.16 27.34 -15.56
C GLY A 23 12.71 26.98 -15.92
N ALA A 24 11.76 27.07 -14.97
CA ALA A 24 10.34 27.04 -15.29
C ALA A 24 9.97 28.15 -16.28
N ALA A 25 9.17 27.81 -17.29
CA ALA A 25 8.72 28.77 -18.29
C ALA A 25 7.71 29.75 -17.67
N PRO A 26 7.90 31.08 -17.82
CA PRO A 26 6.94 32.05 -17.34
C PRO A 26 5.67 32.01 -18.21
N GLY A 27 4.50 32.09 -17.57
CA GLY A 27 3.22 32.14 -18.28
C GLY A 27 2.02 31.95 -17.37
N THR A 28 0.83 32.15 -17.93
CA THR A 28 -0.45 31.83 -17.27
C THR A 28 -0.89 30.44 -17.69
N TYR A 29 -1.07 29.56 -16.71
CA TYR A 29 -1.53 28.19 -16.92
C TYR A 29 -2.94 28.04 -16.36
N VAL A 30 -3.85 27.55 -17.19
CA VAL A 30 -5.21 27.20 -16.76
C VAL A 30 -5.22 25.73 -16.39
N VAL A 31 -5.45 25.43 -15.12
CA VAL A 31 -5.46 24.07 -14.57
C VAL A 31 -6.88 23.73 -14.14
N SER A 32 -7.39 22.57 -14.58
CA SER A 32 -8.69 22.03 -14.16
C SER A 32 -8.47 20.67 -13.50
N VAL A 33 -8.90 20.55 -12.25
CA VAL A 33 -8.82 19.30 -11.47
C VAL A 33 -10.20 18.65 -11.48
N THR A 34 -10.32 17.47 -12.10
CA THR A 34 -11.60 16.73 -12.19
C THR A 34 -11.67 15.58 -11.20
N GLN A 35 -10.52 15.00 -10.82
CA GLN A 35 -10.44 13.86 -9.92
C GLN A 35 -9.09 13.86 -9.21
N LEU A 36 -9.10 13.65 -7.90
CA LEU A 36 -7.88 13.39 -7.13
C LEU A 36 -7.48 11.92 -7.27
N ALA A 37 -6.17 11.65 -7.33
CA ALA A 37 -5.66 10.30 -7.17
C ALA A 37 -6.06 9.77 -5.79
N GLN A 38 -6.51 8.53 -5.74
CA GLN A 38 -6.91 7.86 -4.49
C GLN A 38 -6.01 6.67 -4.23
N ALA A 39 -5.74 6.41 -2.95
CA ALA A 39 -5.04 5.22 -2.48
C ALA A 39 -6.01 4.03 -2.42
N GLN A 40 -5.58 2.89 -2.96
CA GLN A 40 -6.34 1.64 -2.77
C GLN A 40 -6.12 1.13 -1.36
N SER A 41 -7.21 0.72 -0.71
CA SER A 41 -7.18 0.02 0.56
C SER A 41 -7.88 -1.33 0.43
N LEU A 42 -7.24 -2.40 0.91
CA LEU A 42 -7.76 -3.77 0.90
C LEU A 42 -7.81 -4.29 2.33
N SER A 43 -8.90 -4.95 2.70
CA SER A 43 -9.04 -5.57 4.01
C SER A 43 -9.36 -7.05 3.91
N THR A 44 -8.92 -7.82 4.91
CA THR A 44 -9.32 -9.22 5.05
C THR A 44 -10.84 -9.33 5.23
N ALA A 45 -11.48 -10.18 4.43
CA ALA A 45 -12.93 -10.37 4.48
C ALA A 45 -13.38 -11.33 5.58
N THR A 46 -12.52 -12.26 5.99
CA THR A 46 -12.84 -13.29 6.98
C THR A 46 -12.68 -12.75 8.40
N LYS A 47 -13.59 -13.15 9.30
CA LYS A 47 -13.52 -12.80 10.73
C LYS A 47 -12.28 -13.43 11.37
N ILE A 48 -11.45 -12.61 12.01
CA ILE A 48 -10.28 -13.05 12.79
C ILE A 48 -10.49 -12.64 14.25
N THR A 49 -10.38 -13.59 15.17
CA THR A 49 -10.72 -13.38 16.59
C THR A 49 -9.54 -12.91 17.45
N SER A 50 -8.31 -13.07 16.96
CA SER A 50 -7.08 -12.75 17.67
C SER A 50 -6.04 -12.16 16.73
N THR A 51 -5.29 -11.16 17.20
CA THR A 51 -4.19 -10.55 16.44
C THR A 51 -2.90 -11.38 16.49
N LYS A 52 -2.82 -12.35 17.41
CA LYS A 52 -1.61 -13.14 17.73
C LYS A 52 -1.69 -14.60 17.32
N GLU A 53 -2.88 -15.07 16.97
CA GLU A 53 -3.06 -16.44 16.48
C GLU A 53 -2.32 -16.61 15.15
N VAL A 54 -1.65 -17.74 15.00
CA VAL A 54 -0.96 -18.14 13.77
C VAL A 54 -2.03 -18.57 12.76
N LEU A 55 -2.19 -17.80 11.67
CA LEU A 55 -3.26 -18.01 10.69
C LEU A 55 -2.82 -18.90 9.52
N GLY A 56 -1.52 -19.09 9.35
CA GLY A 56 -0.94 -19.93 8.30
C GLY A 56 -0.88 -21.42 8.65
N ASP A 57 -0.41 -22.21 7.70
CA ASP A 57 -0.07 -23.61 7.91
C ASP A 57 1.17 -23.73 8.81
N THR A 58 1.03 -24.49 9.90
CA THR A 58 2.09 -24.74 10.87
C THR A 58 3.07 -25.83 10.42
N THR A 59 2.79 -26.53 9.33
CA THR A 59 3.68 -27.55 8.75
C THR A 59 4.72 -26.97 7.78
N SER A 60 4.48 -25.76 7.26
CA SER A 60 5.42 -25.04 6.39
C SER A 60 6.42 -24.20 7.18
N ASP A 61 7.71 -24.34 6.90
CA ASP A 61 8.78 -23.56 7.54
C ASP A 61 8.98 -22.18 6.89
N SER A 62 8.59 -22.01 5.63
CA SER A 62 8.57 -20.72 4.91
C SER A 62 7.34 -20.57 4.01
N ARG A 63 6.91 -19.34 3.80
CA ARG A 63 5.92 -18.94 2.79
C ARG A 63 6.23 -17.52 2.31
N THR A 64 5.67 -17.14 1.17
CA THR A 64 5.90 -15.82 0.58
C THR A 64 4.58 -15.16 0.25
N ILE A 65 4.37 -13.94 0.76
CA ILE A 65 3.33 -13.05 0.27
C ILE A 65 3.92 -12.29 -0.92
N LYS A 66 3.23 -12.31 -2.05
CA LYS A 66 3.63 -11.61 -3.26
C LYS A 66 2.61 -10.51 -3.58
N ILE A 67 3.07 -9.26 -3.67
CA ILE A 67 2.24 -8.11 -4.01
C ILE A 67 2.72 -7.50 -5.32
N GLU A 68 1.89 -7.56 -6.34
CA GLU A 68 2.13 -7.00 -7.66
C GLU A 68 1.43 -5.65 -7.81
N GLN A 69 2.13 -4.67 -8.39
CA GLN A 69 1.60 -3.36 -8.74
C GLN A 69 2.13 -2.99 -10.12
N LYS A 70 1.30 -2.38 -10.97
CA LYS A 70 1.70 -2.00 -12.34
C LYS A 70 2.87 -1.00 -12.36
N GLY A 71 2.94 -0.14 -11.35
CA GLY A 71 4.01 0.84 -11.17
C GLY A 71 5.35 0.23 -10.71
N ARG A 72 5.38 -1.05 -10.32
CA ARG A 72 6.59 -1.74 -9.87
C ARG A 72 7.09 -2.71 -10.94
N LYS A 73 8.40 -2.67 -11.21
CA LYS A 73 9.04 -3.54 -12.21
C LYS A 73 9.07 -5.01 -11.77
N GLU A 74 9.32 -5.23 -10.48
CA GLU A 74 9.36 -6.55 -9.86
C GLU A 74 8.30 -6.63 -8.75
N PRO A 75 7.66 -7.79 -8.54
CA PRO A 75 6.74 -7.99 -7.42
C PRO A 75 7.44 -7.74 -6.08
N LEU A 76 6.68 -7.24 -5.11
CA LEU A 76 7.15 -7.22 -3.72
C LEU A 76 6.95 -8.61 -3.14
N GLU A 77 8.06 -9.24 -2.73
CA GLU A 77 8.05 -10.55 -2.08
C GLU A 77 8.38 -10.41 -0.60
N ILE A 78 7.47 -10.86 0.25
CA ILE A 78 7.59 -10.79 1.70
C ILE A 78 7.61 -12.22 2.24
N LYS A 79 8.77 -12.64 2.72
CA LYS A 79 8.96 -13.98 3.28
C LYS A 79 8.51 -13.98 4.74
N LEU A 80 7.65 -14.94 5.08
CA LEU A 80 7.21 -15.18 6.44
C LEU A 80 7.75 -16.52 6.95
N THR A 81 8.26 -16.50 8.17
CA THR A 81 8.51 -17.72 8.95
C THR A 81 7.19 -18.26 9.50
N LYS A 82 7.25 -19.46 10.09
CA LYS A 82 6.08 -20.15 10.65
C LYS A 82 5.35 -19.30 11.70
N ASP A 83 6.11 -18.57 12.51
CA ASP A 83 5.59 -17.80 13.64
C ASP A 83 5.13 -16.39 13.24
N GLN A 84 5.36 -15.98 12.00
CA GLN A 84 5.03 -14.64 11.48
C GLN A 84 3.70 -14.58 10.73
N THR A 85 2.86 -15.62 10.83
CA THR A 85 1.56 -15.67 10.13
C THR A 85 0.39 -15.15 10.96
N SER A 86 0.66 -14.51 12.09
CA SER A 86 -0.36 -13.75 12.83
C SER A 86 -0.61 -12.38 12.19
N LEU A 87 -1.73 -11.71 12.52
CA LEU A 87 -1.98 -10.36 12.01
C LEU A 87 -0.87 -9.38 12.37
N GLU A 88 -0.34 -9.47 13.60
CA GLU A 88 0.80 -8.67 14.05
C GLU A 88 2.05 -9.00 13.23
N GLY A 89 2.36 -10.28 13.05
CA GLY A 89 3.53 -10.72 12.28
C GLY A 89 3.48 -10.31 10.81
N ILE A 90 2.30 -10.42 10.17
CA ILE A 90 2.09 -10.02 8.78
C ILE A 90 2.18 -8.51 8.63
N ARG A 91 1.55 -7.74 9.54
CA ARG A 91 1.63 -6.28 9.56
C ARG A 91 3.08 -5.82 9.61
N ASP A 92 3.83 -6.37 10.58
CA ASP A 92 5.21 -5.96 10.82
C ASP A 92 6.09 -6.34 9.63
N ALA A 93 5.95 -7.56 9.09
CA ALA A 93 6.71 -7.99 7.90
C ALA A 93 6.43 -7.14 6.65
N ILE A 94 5.20 -6.65 6.46
CA ILE A 94 4.85 -5.76 5.34
C ILE A 94 5.44 -4.37 5.55
N ASN A 95 5.30 -3.81 6.76
CA ASN A 95 5.82 -2.48 7.06
C ASN A 95 7.36 -2.44 7.06
N ASP A 96 8.02 -3.53 7.46
CA ASP A 96 9.48 -3.66 7.43
C ASP A 96 10.04 -3.79 6.00
N ALA A 97 9.20 -4.13 5.02
CA ALA A 97 9.61 -4.27 3.62
C ALA A 97 9.76 -2.92 2.88
N ASP A 98 9.42 -1.79 3.52
CA ASP A 98 9.56 -0.41 3.03
C ASP A 98 9.19 -0.23 1.54
N SER A 99 7.95 -0.60 1.20
CA SER A 99 7.54 -0.78 -0.18
C SER A 99 6.59 0.29 -0.72
N GLY A 100 6.26 1.32 0.06
CA GLY A 100 5.14 2.23 -0.22
C GLY A 100 3.75 1.61 0.02
N ILE A 101 3.70 0.46 0.70
CA ILE A 101 2.46 -0.17 1.17
C ILE A 101 2.50 -0.16 2.68
N SER A 102 1.43 0.29 3.31
CA SER A 102 1.26 0.26 4.76
C SER A 102 0.27 -0.83 5.16
N ALA A 103 0.60 -1.58 6.19
CA ALA A 103 -0.27 -2.55 6.83
C ALA A 103 -0.72 -2.03 8.20
N SER A 104 -1.99 -2.20 8.51
CA SER A 104 -2.57 -1.85 9.81
C SER A 104 -3.57 -2.92 10.27
N ILE A 105 -3.80 -2.99 11.58
CA ILE A 105 -4.79 -3.88 12.16
C ILE A 105 -5.93 -3.02 12.70
N VAL A 106 -7.14 -3.29 12.22
CA VAL A 106 -8.35 -2.60 12.66
C VAL A 106 -9.18 -3.55 13.50
N LYS A 107 -9.53 -3.13 14.72
CA LYS A 107 -10.53 -3.80 15.54
C LYS A 107 -11.92 -3.35 15.08
N VAL A 108 -12.64 -4.21 14.38
CA VAL A 108 -14.00 -3.93 13.89
C VAL A 108 -14.99 -3.96 15.06
N LYS A 109 -14.84 -4.96 15.93
CA LYS A 109 -15.59 -5.12 17.18
C LYS A 109 -14.86 -6.11 18.09
N GLU A 110 -15.45 -6.42 19.24
CA GLU A 110 -14.88 -7.42 20.15
C GLU A 110 -14.75 -8.79 19.46
N GLY A 111 -13.53 -9.35 19.48
CA GLY A 111 -13.22 -10.63 18.82
C GLY A 111 -13.37 -10.60 17.29
N ASP A 112 -13.17 -9.44 16.66
CA ASP A 112 -13.18 -9.28 15.20
C ASP A 112 -12.16 -8.22 14.77
N TYR A 113 -11.09 -8.69 14.15
CA TYR A 113 -9.96 -7.91 13.68
C TYR A 113 -9.77 -8.10 12.17
N GLN A 114 -9.31 -7.05 11.51
CA GLN A 114 -8.97 -7.09 10.08
C GLN A 114 -7.57 -6.55 9.85
N LEU A 115 -6.83 -7.19 8.94
CA LEU A 115 -5.65 -6.58 8.34
C LEU A 115 -6.12 -5.65 7.23
N VAL A 116 -5.56 -4.44 7.20
CA VAL A 116 -5.83 -3.45 6.16
C VAL A 116 -4.51 -3.04 5.51
N LEU A 117 -4.44 -3.19 4.19
CA LEU A 117 -3.30 -2.83 3.34
C LEU A 117 -3.65 -1.58 2.55
N THR A 118 -2.80 -0.56 2.59
CA THR A 118 -3.01 0.69 1.85
C THR A 118 -1.79 1.01 1.02
N ALA A 119 -1.98 1.14 -0.29
CA ALA A 119 -0.94 1.54 -1.23
C ALA A 119 -0.91 3.06 -1.45
N ASP A 120 0.14 3.55 -2.10
CA ASP A 120 0.18 4.93 -2.60
C ASP A 120 -0.97 5.25 -3.56
N SER A 121 -1.33 6.53 -3.68
CA SER A 121 -2.40 6.97 -4.56
C SER A 121 -2.10 6.73 -6.05
N GLY A 122 -3.13 6.44 -6.85
CA GLY A 122 -3.01 6.30 -8.30
C GLY A 122 -3.19 4.86 -8.79
N THR A 123 -3.61 4.70 -10.04
CA THR A 123 -4.01 3.40 -10.61
C THR A 123 -2.85 2.45 -10.79
N ASP A 124 -1.63 2.97 -11.00
CA ASP A 124 -0.44 2.12 -11.14
C ASP A 124 -0.04 1.45 -9.82
N ASN A 125 -0.55 1.95 -8.69
CA ASN A 125 -0.32 1.42 -7.36
C ASN A 125 -1.41 0.43 -6.91
N GLN A 126 -2.33 0.03 -7.79
CA GLN A 126 -3.27 -1.04 -7.47
C GLN A 126 -2.54 -2.35 -7.19
N MET A 127 -2.97 -3.06 -6.15
CA MET A 127 -2.36 -4.28 -5.66
C MET A 127 -3.10 -5.51 -6.17
N THR A 128 -2.33 -6.51 -6.62
CA THR A 128 -2.74 -7.91 -6.72
C THR A 128 -1.91 -8.70 -5.70
N ILE A 129 -2.57 -9.48 -4.84
CA ILE A 129 -1.96 -10.17 -3.70
C ILE A 129 -2.12 -11.67 -3.89
N SER A 130 -1.04 -12.41 -3.73
CA SER A 130 -1.03 -13.87 -3.71
C SER A 130 -0.12 -14.41 -2.61
N VAL A 131 -0.33 -15.65 -2.21
CA VAL A 131 0.51 -16.32 -1.19
C VAL A 131 1.00 -17.66 -1.73
N GLU A 132 2.32 -17.86 -1.67
CA GLU A 132 2.98 -19.09 -2.07
C GLU A 132 3.42 -19.90 -0.84
N GLY A 133 3.16 -21.21 -0.85
CA GLY A 133 3.59 -22.13 0.22
C GLY A 133 2.67 -22.21 1.44
N ASP A 134 1.50 -21.55 1.41
CA ASP A 134 0.52 -21.58 2.49
C ASP A 134 -0.91 -21.32 1.97
N SER A 135 -1.71 -22.38 1.78
CA SER A 135 -3.06 -22.27 1.23
C SER A 135 -4.04 -21.59 2.20
N LYS A 136 -3.87 -21.79 3.52
CA LYS A 136 -4.73 -21.14 4.52
C LYS A 136 -4.55 -19.63 4.50
N LEU A 137 -3.30 -19.19 4.40
CA LEU A 137 -2.99 -17.78 4.32
C LEU A 137 -3.37 -17.19 2.94
N SER A 138 -3.25 -18.00 1.87
CA SER A 138 -3.76 -17.66 0.54
C SER A 138 -5.27 -17.37 0.56
N ASP A 139 -6.07 -18.23 1.18
CA ASP A 139 -7.52 -18.05 1.28
C ASP A 139 -7.92 -16.78 2.05
N LEU A 140 -7.05 -16.32 2.95
CA LEU A 140 -7.28 -15.13 3.77
C LEU A 140 -6.86 -13.83 3.09
N LEU A 141 -5.72 -13.83 2.40
CA LEU A 141 -5.04 -12.62 1.94
C LEU A 141 -5.12 -12.38 0.43
N SER A 142 -5.39 -13.43 -0.35
CA SER A 142 -5.31 -13.29 -1.81
C SER A 142 -6.37 -12.33 -2.32
N TYR A 143 -5.96 -11.51 -3.27
CA TYR A 143 -6.82 -10.54 -3.92
C TYR A 143 -6.36 -10.37 -5.36
N ASP A 144 -7.31 -10.46 -6.28
CA ASP A 144 -7.08 -10.23 -7.69
C ASP A 144 -8.02 -9.09 -8.15
N SER A 145 -7.43 -8.08 -8.78
CA SER A 145 -8.16 -6.93 -9.33
C SER A 145 -8.61 -7.13 -10.78
N SER A 146 -8.28 -8.27 -11.41
CA SER A 146 -8.57 -8.55 -12.82
C SER A 146 -10.02 -8.93 -13.12
#